data_AF-A0A968DVL1-F1
#
_entry.id   AF-A0A968DVL1-F1
#
_cell.length_a   1.000
_cell.length_b   1.000
_cell.length_c   1.000
_cell.angle_alpha   90.00
_cell.angle_beta   90.00
_cell.angle_gamma   90.00
#
_symmetry.space_group_name_H-M   'P 1'
#
loop_
_entity.id
_entity.type
_entity.pdbx_description
1 polymer ?
#
loop_
_entity_poly.entity_id
_entity_poly.type
_entity_poly.pdbx_seq_one_letter_code
_entity_poly.pdbx_strand_id
1 'polypeptide(L)'
;MSTPIQTQDDLTGAMSRETFEPRLEAALQHAVQNQTHLSLAMVDIDQFLLINENYGNQIGDQVLINLHQKLGKGTSEDTLIFRYGGDEFSLILPGMTREQALLAIEHIRLDLAEPDTYDSQEFAISISAGIASYPIDGSAMDEIQRKAYQALYRAKKEGRGKILLAYDEKMIPKTVHFTETQLERLTKLANDLSITEARLLREALDDLINKYTVNKIEA
;
A
#
# COMPACT_ATOMS: atom_id res chain seq x y z
N MET A 1 3.13 11.95 28.73
CA MET A 1 2.02 12.57 27.98
C MET A 1 2.11 12.00 26.58
N SER A 2 1.15 11.18 26.17
CA SER A 2 1.15 10.58 24.83
C SER A 2 0.83 11.67 23.82
N THR A 3 1.69 11.83 22.80
CA THR A 3 1.43 12.73 21.68
C THR A 3 0.10 12.32 21.03
N PRO A 4 -0.84 13.25 20.77
CA PRO A 4 -2.07 12.91 20.08
C PRO A 4 -1.74 12.30 18.71
N ILE A 5 -2.38 11.17 18.39
CA ILE A 5 -2.21 10.51 17.09
C ILE A 5 -2.71 11.50 16.02
N GLN A 6 -1.81 11.92 15.13
CA GLN A 6 -2.20 12.67 13.94
C GLN A 6 -3.05 11.74 13.08
N THR A 7 -4.29 12.12 12.79
CA THR A 7 -5.26 11.24 12.11
C THR A 7 -5.35 11.50 10.61
N GLN A 8 -4.76 12.60 10.14
CA GLN A 8 -4.73 13.02 8.74
C GLN A 8 -3.36 13.57 8.38
N ASP A 9 -2.97 13.38 7.13
CA ASP A 9 -1.80 13.98 6.49
C ASP A 9 -2.09 15.44 6.16
N ASP A 10 -1.32 16.36 6.74
CA ASP A 10 -1.55 17.81 6.61
C ASP A 10 -1.44 18.32 5.17
N LEU A 11 -0.66 17.62 4.32
CA LEU A 11 -0.47 18.01 2.93
C LEU A 11 -1.65 17.61 2.04
N THR A 12 -2.02 16.33 2.09
CA THR A 12 -2.97 15.75 1.13
C THR A 12 -4.40 15.71 1.66
N GLY A 13 -4.59 15.73 2.98
CA GLY A 13 -5.88 15.46 3.63
C GLY A 13 -6.23 13.97 3.74
N ALA A 14 -5.38 13.08 3.23
CA ALA A 14 -5.52 11.63 3.39
C ALA A 14 -5.44 11.23 4.87
N MET A 15 -5.98 10.07 5.22
CA MET A 15 -5.81 9.51 6.56
C MET A 15 -4.36 9.12 6.80
N SER A 16 -3.90 9.22 8.05
CA SER A 16 -2.53 8.89 8.40
C SER A 16 -2.30 7.38 8.54
N ARG A 17 -1.07 6.92 8.32
CA ARG A 17 -0.66 5.52 8.45
C ARG A 17 -1.04 4.91 9.80
N GLU A 18 -0.95 5.69 10.87
CA GLU A 18 -1.23 5.26 12.25
C GLU A 18 -2.67 4.78 12.43
N THR A 19 -3.58 5.26 11.58
CA THR A 19 -5.00 4.89 11.61
C THR A 19 -5.37 3.76 10.66
N PHE A 20 -4.43 3.28 9.83
CA PHE A 20 -4.71 2.30 8.79
C PHE A 20 -5.13 0.94 9.34
N GLU A 21 -4.28 0.29 10.16
CA GLU A 21 -4.52 -1.09 10.59
C GLU A 21 -5.86 -1.24 11.35
N PRO A 22 -6.21 -0.37 12.32
CA PRO A 22 -7.51 -0.46 12.99
C PRO A 22 -8.70 -0.29 12.03
N ARG A 23 -8.54 0.51 10.97
CA ARG A 23 -9.60 0.74 9.97
C ARG A 23 -9.75 -0.43 9.01
N LEU A 24 -8.63 -1.03 8.59
CA LEU A 24 -8.64 -2.24 7.76
C LEU A 24 -9.26 -3.41 8.51
N GLU A 25 -8.89 -3.60 9.78
CA GLU A 25 -9.47 -4.63 10.62
C GLU A 25 -10.99 -4.45 10.76
N ALA A 26 -11.45 -3.24 11.08
CA ALA A 26 -12.88 -2.94 11.20
C ALA A 26 -13.63 -3.17 9.87
N ALA A 27 -13.08 -2.73 8.74
CA ALA A 27 -13.68 -2.93 7.43
C ALA A 27 -13.76 -4.41 7.04
N LEU A 28 -12.73 -5.20 7.37
CA LEU A 28 -12.72 -6.65 7.14
C LEU A 28 -13.75 -7.36 8.01
N GLN A 29 -13.83 -7.04 9.30
CA GLN A 29 -14.85 -7.59 10.19
C GLN A 29 -16.27 -7.28 9.68
N HIS A 30 -16.51 -6.05 9.22
CA HIS A 30 -17.78 -5.66 8.62
C HIS A 30 -18.09 -6.47 7.36
N ALA A 31 -17.10 -6.67 6.48
CA ALA A 31 -17.27 -7.46 5.26
C ALA A 31 -17.60 -8.93 5.55
N VAL A 32 -16.93 -9.52 6.56
CA VAL A 32 -17.20 -10.88 7.03
C VAL A 32 -18.62 -11.00 7.57
N GLN A 33 -19.02 -10.09 8.46
CA GLN A 33 -20.35 -10.12 9.11
C GLN A 33 -21.50 -9.97 8.10
N ASN A 34 -21.33 -9.12 7.10
CA ASN A 34 -22.36 -8.81 6.12
C ASN A 34 -22.25 -9.62 4.81
N GLN A 35 -21.28 -10.53 4.73
CA GLN A 35 -20.99 -11.31 3.52
C GLN A 35 -20.75 -10.42 2.28
N THR A 36 -20.09 -9.29 2.48
CA THR A 36 -19.71 -8.35 1.41
C THR A 36 -18.23 -8.49 1.05
N HIS A 37 -17.83 -7.84 -0.04
CA HIS A 37 -16.44 -7.82 -0.47
C HIS A 37 -15.67 -6.70 0.22
N LEU A 38 -14.36 -6.85 0.29
CA LEU A 38 -13.44 -5.78 0.66
C LEU A 38 -12.23 -5.89 -0.25
N SER A 39 -11.86 -4.79 -0.90
CA SER A 39 -10.60 -4.72 -1.63
C SER A 39 -9.64 -3.75 -0.97
N LEU A 40 -8.36 -4.05 -1.06
CA LEU A 40 -7.27 -3.21 -0.59
C LEU A 40 -6.34 -2.94 -1.76
N ALA A 41 -6.09 -1.66 -2.06
CA ALA A 41 -5.11 -1.24 -3.06
C ALA A 41 -3.92 -0.56 -2.38
N MET A 42 -2.71 -1.01 -2.70
CA MET A 42 -1.44 -0.34 -2.37
C MET A 42 -0.98 0.40 -3.62
N VAL A 43 -0.87 1.72 -3.55
CA VAL A 43 -0.62 2.61 -4.70
C VAL A 43 0.66 3.40 -4.46
N ASP A 44 1.46 3.60 -5.50
CA ASP A 44 2.71 4.35 -5.44
C ASP A 44 2.89 5.20 -6.70
N ILE A 45 3.42 6.41 -6.55
CA ILE A 45 3.75 7.28 -7.68
C ILE A 45 5.08 6.85 -8.29
N ASP A 46 5.03 6.42 -9.54
CA ASP A 46 6.22 5.95 -10.22
C ASP A 46 7.23 7.08 -10.38
N GLN A 47 8.46 6.84 -9.90
CA GLN A 47 9.59 7.77 -10.02
C GLN A 47 9.35 9.12 -9.34
N PHE A 48 8.62 9.16 -8.22
CA PHE A 48 8.35 10.41 -7.49
C PHE A 48 9.60 11.21 -7.11
N LEU A 49 10.69 10.53 -6.73
CA LEU A 49 11.97 11.20 -6.46
C LEU A 49 12.45 11.99 -7.69
N LEU A 50 12.34 11.43 -8.89
CA LEU A 50 12.74 12.10 -10.12
C LEU A 50 11.83 13.30 -10.43
N ILE A 51 10.53 13.23 -10.09
CA ILE A 51 9.63 14.37 -10.18
C ILE A 51 10.14 15.50 -9.27
N ASN A 52 10.49 15.20 -8.02
CA ASN A 52 11.05 16.19 -7.10
C ASN A 52 12.39 16.75 -7.58
N GLU A 53 13.27 15.91 -8.12
CA GLU A 53 14.58 16.33 -8.64
C GLU A 53 14.46 17.24 -9.87
N ASN A 54 13.49 16.98 -10.75
CA ASN A 54 13.31 17.74 -11.99
C ASN A 54 12.47 19.02 -11.82
N TYR A 55 11.47 18.99 -10.93
CA TYR A 55 10.46 20.04 -10.82
C TYR A 55 10.38 20.70 -9.44
N GLY A 56 11.08 20.15 -8.45
CA GLY A 56 11.11 20.64 -7.07
C GLY A 56 9.98 20.10 -6.20
N ASN A 57 10.22 20.11 -4.88
CA ASN A 57 9.30 19.54 -3.89
C ASN A 57 7.90 20.16 -3.91
N GLN A 58 7.76 21.45 -4.26
CA GLN A 58 6.46 22.10 -4.37
C GLN A 58 5.57 21.47 -5.46
N ILE A 59 6.15 21.06 -6.59
CA ILE A 59 5.43 20.34 -7.64
C ILE A 59 5.14 18.91 -7.20
N GLY A 60 6.08 18.25 -6.51
CA GLY A 60 5.82 16.95 -5.89
C GLY A 60 4.65 16.97 -4.91
N ASP A 61 4.55 18.02 -4.10
CA ASP A 61 3.45 18.22 -3.18
C ASP A 61 2.10 18.37 -3.92
N GLN A 62 2.07 19.11 -5.03
CA GLN A 62 0.87 19.20 -5.89
C GLN A 62 0.52 17.87 -6.54
N VAL A 63 1.51 17.08 -6.94
CA VAL A 63 1.33 15.73 -7.48
C VAL A 63 0.67 14.81 -6.46
N LEU A 64 1.11 14.85 -5.19
CA LEU A 64 0.50 14.08 -4.10
C LEU A 64 -0.95 14.49 -3.82
N ILE A 65 -1.22 15.79 -3.81
CA ILE A 65 -2.57 16.34 -3.63
C ILE A 65 -3.48 15.91 -4.80
N ASN A 66 -2.99 16.02 -6.04
CA ASN A 66 -3.76 15.62 -7.22
C ASN A 66 -4.08 14.12 -7.20
N LEU A 67 -3.10 13.28 -6.85
CA LEU A 67 -3.35 11.85 -6.69
C LEU A 67 -4.45 11.59 -5.65
N HIS A 68 -4.38 12.19 -4.46
CA HIS A 68 -5.42 12.02 -3.44
C HIS A 68 -6.81 12.41 -3.96
N GLN A 69 -6.92 13.52 -4.70
CA GLN A 69 -8.18 13.97 -5.30
C GLN A 69 -8.71 13.00 -6.37
N LYS A 70 -7.84 12.51 -7.27
CA LYS A 70 -8.22 11.54 -8.32
C LYS A 70 -8.61 10.20 -7.71
N LEU A 71 -7.90 9.74 -6.67
CA LEU A 71 -8.29 8.57 -5.88
C LEU A 71 -9.68 8.73 -5.27
N GLY A 72 -9.97 9.88 -4.66
CA GLY A 72 -11.29 10.16 -4.06
C GLY A 72 -12.43 10.26 -5.08
N LYS A 73 -12.18 10.86 -6.25
CA LYS A 73 -13.20 10.99 -7.31
C LYS A 73 -13.42 9.68 -8.08
N GLY A 74 -12.37 8.87 -8.24
CA GLY A 74 -12.41 7.64 -9.03
C GLY A 74 -12.85 6.40 -8.26
N THR A 75 -13.17 6.53 -6.96
CA THR A 75 -13.62 5.43 -6.10
C THR A 75 -14.94 5.77 -5.40
N SER A 76 -15.51 4.82 -4.65
CA SER A 76 -16.78 5.03 -3.94
C SER A 76 -16.64 5.98 -2.75
N GLU A 77 -17.74 6.59 -2.30
CA GLU A 77 -17.76 7.48 -1.12
C GLU A 77 -17.29 6.79 0.17
N ASP A 78 -17.50 5.48 0.29
CA ASP A 78 -17.05 4.67 1.44
C ASP A 78 -15.54 4.36 1.42
N THR A 79 -14.81 4.80 0.39
CA THR A 79 -13.37 4.54 0.25
C THR A 79 -12.59 5.31 1.30
N LEU A 80 -11.72 4.60 2.02
CA LEU A 80 -10.80 5.21 2.96
C LEU A 80 -9.42 5.29 2.32
N ILE A 81 -8.91 6.51 2.16
CA ILE A 81 -7.62 6.78 1.51
C ILE A 81 -6.61 7.17 2.58
N PHE A 82 -5.49 6.45 2.61
CA PHE A 82 -4.39 6.65 3.54
C PHE A 82 -3.13 7.04 2.79
N ARG A 83 -2.29 7.87 3.40
CA ARG A 83 -0.92 8.10 2.96
C ARG A 83 0.03 7.46 3.97
N TYR A 84 0.84 6.51 3.51
CA TYR A 84 1.76 5.75 4.35
C TYR A 84 3.05 6.52 4.66
N GLY A 85 3.43 7.40 3.73
CA GLY A 85 4.65 8.20 3.78
C GLY A 85 5.24 8.34 2.38
N GLY A 86 5.94 9.45 2.12
CA GLY A 86 6.50 9.71 0.78
C GLY A 86 5.39 9.78 -0.29
N ASP A 87 5.50 8.91 -1.27
CA ASP A 87 4.63 8.71 -2.44
C ASP A 87 3.67 7.52 -2.35
N GLU A 88 3.61 6.86 -1.19
CA GLU A 88 2.81 5.66 -0.99
C GLU A 88 1.42 5.97 -0.41
N PHE A 89 0.40 5.48 -1.11
CA PHE A 89 -1.00 5.54 -0.71
C PHE A 89 -1.57 4.13 -0.50
N SER A 90 -2.58 4.03 0.34
CA SER A 90 -3.37 2.81 0.49
C SER A 90 -4.86 3.12 0.50
N LEU A 91 -5.64 2.31 -0.19
CA LEU A 91 -7.08 2.46 -0.26
C LEU A 91 -7.77 1.22 0.29
N ILE A 92 -8.60 1.42 1.29
CA ILE A 92 -9.58 0.43 1.73
C ILE A 92 -10.85 0.71 0.94
N LEU A 93 -11.34 -0.30 0.20
CA LEU A 93 -12.45 -0.20 -0.73
C LEU A 93 -13.59 -1.14 -0.29
N PRO A 94 -14.42 -0.75 0.71
CA PRO A 94 -15.52 -1.56 1.20
C PRO A 94 -16.55 -1.85 0.11
N GLY A 95 -17.07 -3.08 0.08
CA GLY A 95 -18.12 -3.48 -0.87
C GLY A 95 -17.62 -3.72 -2.30
N MET A 96 -16.38 -3.37 -2.64
CA MET A 96 -15.82 -3.56 -3.97
C MET A 96 -15.20 -4.95 -4.12
N THR A 97 -15.63 -5.67 -5.16
CA THR A 97 -14.96 -6.88 -5.66
C THR A 97 -13.56 -6.55 -6.17
N ARG A 98 -12.73 -7.60 -6.31
CA ARG A 98 -11.38 -7.49 -6.85
C ARG A 98 -11.36 -6.86 -8.25
N GLU A 99 -12.30 -7.25 -9.10
CA GLU A 99 -12.41 -6.76 -10.47
C GLU A 99 -12.90 -5.31 -10.51
N GLN A 100 -13.84 -4.92 -9.64
CA GLN A 100 -14.26 -3.52 -9.53
C GLN A 100 -13.11 -2.63 -9.04
N ALA A 101 -12.34 -3.08 -8.05
CA ALA A 101 -11.17 -2.37 -7.56
C ALA A 101 -10.13 -2.20 -8.67
N LEU A 102 -9.84 -3.27 -9.42
CA LEU A 102 -8.93 -3.20 -10.57
C LEU A 102 -9.38 -2.14 -11.57
N LEU A 103 -10.64 -2.16 -12.00
CA LEU A 103 -11.15 -1.21 -12.98
C LEU A 103 -11.10 0.24 -12.47
N ALA A 104 -11.47 0.48 -11.21
CA ALA A 104 -11.43 1.82 -10.62
C ALA A 104 -10.00 2.38 -10.59
N ILE A 105 -9.04 1.60 -10.07
CA ILE A 105 -7.65 2.04 -9.99
C ILE A 105 -6.99 2.13 -11.38
N GLU A 106 -7.34 1.25 -12.32
CA GLU A 106 -6.85 1.32 -13.70
C GLU A 106 -7.37 2.57 -14.43
N HIS A 107 -8.64 2.95 -14.22
CA HIS A 107 -9.15 4.21 -14.76
C HIS A 107 -8.42 5.42 -14.20
N ILE A 108 -8.14 5.44 -12.89
CA ILE A 108 -7.35 6.51 -12.26
C ILE A 108 -5.93 6.54 -12.84
N ARG A 109 -5.30 5.38 -13.03
CA ARG A 109 -3.97 5.29 -13.63
C ARG A 109 -3.95 5.86 -15.05
N LEU A 110 -4.96 5.55 -15.86
CA LEU A 110 -5.07 6.09 -17.23
C LEU A 110 -5.33 7.60 -17.23
N ASP A 111 -6.17 8.09 -16.32
CA ASP A 111 -6.45 9.54 -16.13
C ASP A 111 -5.23 10.33 -15.62
N LEU A 112 -4.28 9.67 -14.94
CA LEU A 112 -3.00 10.26 -14.53
C LEU A 112 -1.95 10.26 -15.65
N ALA A 113 -2.09 9.34 -16.61
CA ALA A 113 -1.19 9.21 -17.75
C ALA A 113 -1.44 10.29 -18.83
N GLU A 114 -2.55 11.03 -18.73
CA GLU A 114 -2.78 12.24 -19.51
C GLU A 114 -2.09 13.44 -18.83
N PRO A 115 -1.50 14.38 -19.59
CA PRO A 115 -0.84 15.55 -19.01
C PRO A 115 -1.78 16.40 -18.15
N ASP A 116 -1.31 16.82 -16.98
CA ASP A 116 -1.99 17.78 -16.10
C ASP A 116 -1.06 18.97 -15.85
N THR A 117 -1.65 20.08 -15.38
CA THR A 117 -0.90 21.31 -15.10
C THR A 117 -0.51 21.40 -13.63
N TYR A 118 0.79 21.39 -13.35
CA TYR A 118 1.38 21.57 -12.02
C TYR A 118 2.25 22.83 -12.03
N ASP A 119 1.81 23.89 -11.38
CA ASP A 119 2.49 25.20 -11.31
C ASP A 119 3.04 25.71 -12.67
N SER A 120 2.17 25.73 -13.68
CA SER A 120 2.48 26.12 -15.07
C SER A 120 3.39 25.15 -15.85
N GLN A 121 3.74 24.00 -15.29
CA GLN A 121 4.35 22.88 -16.01
C GLN A 121 3.26 21.89 -16.43
N GLU A 122 3.37 21.34 -17.64
CA GLU A 122 2.44 20.33 -18.15
C GLU A 122 3.17 19.00 -18.32
N PHE A 123 2.80 18.00 -17.53
CA PHE A 123 3.35 16.66 -17.63
C PHE A 123 2.36 15.64 -17.05
N ALA A 124 2.51 14.38 -17.48
CA ALA A 124 1.76 13.26 -16.94
C ALA A 124 2.57 12.56 -15.85
N ILE A 125 1.87 11.91 -14.91
CA ILE A 125 2.49 11.02 -13.94
C ILE A 125 2.00 9.59 -14.15
N SER A 126 2.73 8.63 -13.60
CA SER A 126 2.33 7.22 -13.63
C SER A 126 2.22 6.71 -12.21
N ILE A 127 1.30 5.77 -11.99
CA ILE A 127 1.20 5.03 -10.74
C ILE A 127 1.32 3.53 -11.00
N SER A 128 1.91 2.84 -10.04
CA SER A 128 1.82 1.39 -9.92
C SER A 128 0.92 1.04 -8.74
N ALA A 129 0.10 -0.01 -8.87
CA ALA A 129 -0.65 -0.50 -7.73
C ALA A 129 -0.74 -2.02 -7.65
N GLY A 130 -0.91 -2.50 -6.43
CA GLY A 130 -1.20 -3.89 -6.10
C GLY A 130 -2.52 -4.01 -5.36
N ILE A 131 -3.38 -4.93 -5.79
CA ILE A 131 -4.72 -5.11 -5.23
C ILE A 131 -4.87 -6.51 -4.66
N ALA A 132 -5.40 -6.63 -3.45
CA ALA A 132 -5.86 -7.89 -2.87
C ALA A 132 -7.25 -7.72 -2.26
N SER A 133 -8.06 -8.77 -2.30
CA SER A 133 -9.46 -8.69 -1.89
C SER A 133 -9.90 -9.86 -1.02
N TYR A 134 -10.69 -9.56 0.01
CA TYR A 134 -11.53 -10.54 0.70
C TYR A 134 -12.78 -10.85 -0.15
N PRO A 135 -13.21 -12.12 -0.25
CA PRO A 135 -12.58 -13.32 0.34
C PRO A 135 -11.58 -14.02 -0.59
N ILE A 136 -11.42 -13.56 -1.83
CA ILE A 136 -10.74 -14.32 -2.91
C ILE A 136 -9.24 -14.47 -2.65
N ASP A 137 -8.58 -13.41 -2.23
CA ASP A 137 -7.13 -13.37 -2.05
C ASP A 137 -6.73 -13.59 -0.59
N GLY A 138 -7.67 -13.72 0.35
CA GLY A 138 -7.37 -14.02 1.75
C GLY A 138 -8.53 -13.73 2.70
N SER A 139 -8.45 -14.31 3.90
CA SER A 139 -9.46 -14.13 4.96
C SER A 139 -8.96 -13.35 6.18
N ALA A 140 -7.65 -13.10 6.26
CA ALA A 140 -7.02 -12.38 7.35
C ALA A 140 -6.40 -11.06 6.86
N MET A 141 -6.40 -10.05 7.72
CA MET A 141 -5.88 -8.71 7.41
C MET A 141 -4.44 -8.75 6.92
N ASP A 142 -3.57 -9.47 7.62
CA ASP A 142 -2.14 -9.59 7.32
C ASP A 142 -1.90 -10.31 5.98
N GLU A 143 -2.75 -11.28 5.62
CA GLU A 143 -2.70 -11.96 4.33
C GLU A 143 -3.06 -11.00 3.19
N ILE A 144 -4.19 -10.29 3.31
CA ILE A 144 -4.67 -9.34 2.29
C ILE A 144 -3.64 -8.24 2.08
N GLN A 145 -3.18 -7.62 3.17
CA GLN A 145 -2.18 -6.55 3.11
C GLN A 145 -0.88 -7.01 2.45
N ARG A 146 -0.35 -8.17 2.85
CA ARG A 146 0.86 -8.74 2.26
C ARG A 146 0.68 -8.99 0.76
N LYS A 147 -0.43 -9.60 0.34
CA LYS A 147 -0.68 -9.91 -1.08
C LYS A 147 -0.85 -8.64 -1.92
N ALA A 148 -1.43 -7.57 -1.38
CA ALA A 148 -1.51 -6.28 -2.04
C ALA A 148 -0.12 -5.65 -2.23
N TYR A 149 0.73 -5.62 -1.18
CA TYR A 149 2.11 -5.15 -1.30
C TYR A 149 2.93 -5.95 -2.31
N GLN A 150 2.80 -7.28 -2.32
CA GLN A 150 3.47 -8.12 -3.29
C GLN A 150 3.04 -7.84 -4.73
N ALA A 151 1.75 -7.61 -4.96
CA ALA A 151 1.25 -7.21 -6.27
C ALA A 151 1.81 -5.85 -6.71
N LEU A 152 1.93 -4.87 -5.79
CA LEU A 152 2.56 -3.58 -6.07
C LEU A 152 4.04 -3.75 -6.40
N TYR A 153 4.76 -4.55 -5.62
CA TYR A 153 6.17 -4.87 -5.88
C TYR A 153 6.36 -5.46 -7.27
N ARG A 154 5.50 -6.41 -7.67
CA ARG A 154 5.49 -6.98 -9.02
C ARG A 154 5.19 -5.93 -10.09
N ALA A 155 4.24 -5.03 -9.85
CA ALA A 155 3.94 -3.94 -10.77
C ALA A 155 5.18 -3.07 -11.03
N LYS A 156 5.90 -2.69 -9.97
CA LYS A 156 7.16 -1.93 -10.06
C LYS A 156 8.27 -2.71 -10.77
N LYS A 157 8.39 -4.01 -10.49
CA LYS A 157 9.39 -4.91 -11.09
C LYS A 157 9.16 -5.17 -12.58
N GLU A 158 7.92 -5.24 -13.01
CA GLU A 158 7.56 -5.54 -14.40
C GLU A 158 7.51 -4.29 -15.28
N GLY A 159 8.15 -3.19 -14.87
CA GLY A 159 8.26 -1.97 -15.67
C GLY A 159 7.34 -0.82 -15.26
N ARG A 160 6.71 -0.89 -14.06
CA ARG A 160 5.85 0.18 -13.51
C ARG A 160 4.61 0.47 -14.37
N GLY A 161 3.85 1.51 -14.02
CA GLY A 161 2.70 2.00 -14.78
C GLY A 161 1.62 0.97 -15.01
N LYS A 162 1.37 0.10 -14.02
CA LYS A 162 0.39 -0.98 -14.13
C LYS A 162 -0.25 -1.31 -12.79
N ILE A 163 -1.45 -1.87 -12.87
CA ILE A 163 -2.21 -2.34 -11.71
C ILE A 163 -2.22 -3.87 -11.76
N LEU A 164 -1.66 -4.51 -10.73
CA LEU A 164 -1.64 -5.97 -10.64
C LEU A 164 -2.56 -6.46 -9.52
N LEU A 165 -3.24 -7.56 -9.79
CA LEU A 165 -3.96 -8.31 -8.78
C LEU A 165 -3.00 -9.21 -8.00
N ALA A 166 -3.37 -9.47 -6.74
CA ALA A 166 -2.82 -10.54 -5.95
C ALA A 166 -3.00 -11.88 -6.66
N TYR A 167 -2.03 -12.76 -6.47
CA TYR A 167 -2.15 -14.17 -6.81
C TYR A 167 -1.57 -15.00 -5.65
N ASP A 168 -1.87 -16.30 -5.65
CA ASP A 168 -1.29 -17.21 -4.66
C ASP A 168 0.19 -17.46 -4.93
N GLU A 169 1.04 -16.78 -4.16
CA GLU A 169 2.45 -17.13 -4.09
C GLU A 169 2.64 -18.44 -3.33
N LYS A 170 3.39 -19.36 -3.94
CA LYS A 170 3.86 -20.55 -3.23
C LYS A 170 4.87 -20.11 -2.18
N MET A 171 4.54 -20.32 -0.90
CA MET A 171 5.54 -20.23 0.16
C MET A 171 6.63 -21.28 -0.08
N ILE A 172 7.88 -20.84 -0.11
CA ILE A 172 9.04 -21.71 -0.25
C ILE A 172 9.70 -21.81 1.12
N PRO A 173 9.79 -23.01 1.72
CA PRO A 173 10.50 -23.16 2.98
C PRO A 173 11.98 -22.85 2.80
N LYS A 174 12.53 -22.07 3.73
CA LYS A 174 13.97 -21.81 3.85
C LYS A 174 14.43 -22.19 5.24
N THR A 175 15.47 -23.01 5.32
CA THR A 175 16.08 -23.40 6.60
C THR A 175 16.99 -22.28 7.09
N VAL A 176 16.77 -21.83 8.32
CA VAL A 176 17.59 -20.83 9.00
C VAL A 176 17.90 -21.35 10.41
N HIS A 177 19.09 -21.07 10.93
CA HIS A 177 19.48 -21.45 12.29
C HIS A 177 19.32 -20.26 13.23
N PHE A 178 18.56 -20.45 14.31
CA PHE A 178 18.40 -19.50 15.41
C PHE A 178 18.81 -20.17 16.72
N THR A 179 19.33 -19.41 17.68
CA THR A 179 19.58 -19.90 19.04
C THR A 179 18.26 -19.98 19.80
N GLU A 180 18.21 -20.81 20.85
CA GLU A 180 17.06 -20.90 21.76
C GLU A 180 16.68 -19.53 22.32
N THR A 181 17.66 -18.74 22.77
CA THR A 181 17.44 -17.37 23.27
C THR A 181 16.85 -16.43 22.21
N GLN A 182 17.19 -16.60 20.93
CA GLN A 182 16.59 -15.79 19.86
C GLN A 182 15.11 -16.15 19.67
N LEU A 183 14.78 -17.44 19.69
CA LEU A 183 13.40 -17.90 19.53
C LEU A 183 12.52 -17.46 20.71
N GLU A 184 12.99 -17.59 21.96
CA GLU A 184 12.25 -17.11 23.13
C GLU A 184 11.93 -15.60 23.06
N ARG A 185 12.89 -14.79 22.60
CA ARG A 185 12.71 -13.36 22.41
C ARG A 185 11.71 -13.05 21.29
N LEU A 186 11.77 -13.80 20.19
CA LEU A 186 10.84 -13.67 19.08
C LEU A 186 9.41 -14.01 19.51
N THR A 187 9.21 -15.13 20.21
CA THR A 187 7.90 -15.53 20.74
C THR A 187 7.34 -14.48 21.69
N LYS A 188 8.17 -13.93 22.58
CA LYS A 188 7.76 -12.86 23.48
C LYS A 188 7.32 -11.61 22.71
N LEU A 189 8.11 -11.18 21.73
CA LEU A 189 7.80 -10.02 20.90
C LEU A 189 6.49 -10.22 20.09
N ALA A 190 6.31 -11.41 19.52
CA ALA A 190 5.10 -11.77 18.78
C ALA A 190 3.84 -11.65 19.65
N ASN A 191 3.91 -12.15 20.89
CA ASN A 191 2.81 -12.05 21.86
C ASN A 191 2.55 -10.60 22.29
N ASP A 192 3.61 -9.85 22.62
CA ASP A 192 3.49 -8.45 23.05
C ASP A 192 2.82 -7.58 21.95
N LEU A 193 3.07 -7.91 20.68
CA LEU A 193 2.50 -7.23 19.51
C LEU A 193 1.19 -7.87 18.99
N SER A 194 0.75 -9.00 19.55
CA SER A 194 -0.41 -9.76 19.08
C SER A 194 -0.35 -10.12 17.58
N ILE A 195 0.83 -10.51 17.09
CA ILE A 195 1.06 -10.95 15.70
C ILE A 195 1.82 -12.28 15.66
N THR A 196 1.89 -12.92 14.49
CA THR A 196 2.60 -14.20 14.34
C THR A 196 4.12 -14.00 14.22
N GLU A 197 4.90 -14.98 14.70
CA GLU A 197 6.36 -15.00 14.51
C GLU A 197 6.73 -14.95 13.02
N ALA A 198 5.94 -15.62 12.16
CA ALA A 198 6.12 -15.57 10.72
C ALA A 198 5.91 -14.16 10.13
N ARG A 199 5.01 -13.34 10.70
CA ARG A 199 4.87 -11.92 10.31
C ARG A 199 6.12 -11.14 10.69
N LEU A 200 6.60 -11.26 11.93
CA LEU A 200 7.83 -10.59 12.38
C LEU A 200 9.06 -10.97 11.56
N LEU A 201 9.23 -12.26 11.25
CA LEU A 201 10.36 -12.72 10.44
C LEU A 201 10.31 -12.21 9.00
N ARG A 202 9.10 -12.04 8.43
CA ARG A 202 8.93 -11.43 7.10
C ARG A 202 9.29 -9.94 7.14
N GLU A 203 8.76 -9.21 8.11
CA GLU A 203 9.09 -7.79 8.33
C GLU A 203 10.59 -7.58 8.50
N ALA A 204 11.25 -8.39 9.35
CA ALA A 204 12.70 -8.32 9.52
C ALA A 204 13.48 -8.61 8.24
N LEU A 205 12.96 -9.48 7.37
CA LEU A 205 13.56 -9.78 6.07
C LEU A 205 13.43 -8.57 5.12
N ASP A 206 12.24 -7.98 5.06
CA ASP A 206 11.97 -6.79 4.25
C ASP A 206 12.83 -5.61 4.71
N ASP A 207 12.94 -5.39 6.02
CA ASP A 207 13.83 -4.39 6.63
C ASP A 207 15.30 -4.64 6.29
N LEU A 208 15.75 -5.90 6.35
CA LEU A 208 17.11 -6.27 6.00
C LEU A 208 17.39 -6.00 4.51
N ILE A 209 16.45 -6.38 3.63
CA ILE A 209 16.54 -6.10 2.20
C ILE A 209 16.61 -4.60 1.99
N ASN A 210 15.68 -3.82 2.53
CA ASN A 210 15.66 -2.36 2.39
C ASN A 210 16.94 -1.70 2.93
N LYS A 211 17.48 -2.23 4.03
CA LYS A 211 18.73 -1.73 4.64
C LYS A 211 19.97 -1.95 3.78
N TYR A 212 20.06 -3.09 3.09
CA TYR A 212 21.27 -3.48 2.34
C TYR A 212 21.11 -3.40 0.82
N THR A 213 19.90 -3.10 0.32
CA THR A 213 19.63 -2.88 -1.10
C THR A 213 19.64 -1.38 -1.38
N VAL A 214 20.60 -0.95 -2.20
CA VAL A 214 20.62 0.34 -2.91
C VAL A 214 19.28 0.49 -3.65
N ASN A 215 18.65 1.67 -3.62
CA ASN A 215 17.36 2.01 -4.26
C ASN A 215 17.24 1.78 -5.79
N LYS A 216 18.02 0.90 -6.39
CA LYS A 216 17.97 0.54 -7.81
C LYS A 216 18.22 -0.96 -7.99
N ILE A 217 17.13 -1.72 -8.05
CA ILE A 217 17.06 -2.76 -9.08
C ILE A 217 16.59 -2.00 -10.33
N GLU A 218 17.52 -1.30 -10.97
CA GLU A 218 17.36 -0.91 -12.37
C GLU A 218 17.44 -2.18 -13.21
N ALA A 219 16.34 -2.49 -13.88
CA ALA A 219 16.35 -3.09 -15.19
C ALA A 219 15.53 -2.17 -16.10
#